data_AF-A0A183GWT6-F1
#
_entry.id   AF-A0A183GWT6-F1
#
_cell.length_a   1.000
_cell.length_b   1.000
_cell.length_c   1.000
_cell.angle_alpha   90.00
_cell.angle_beta   90.00
_cell.angle_gamma   90.00
#
_symmetry.space_group_name_H-M   'P 1'
#
loop_
_entity.id
_entity.type
_entity.pdbx_description
1 polymer ?
#
loop_
_entity_poly.entity_id
_entity_poly.type
_entity_poly.pdbx_seq_one_letter_code
_entity_poly.pdbx_strand_id
1 'polypeptide(L)'
;MEWLTKSKAKESGKALETTELTVSTSNAHKTNGQRNVCDLSDRRLTLLPESLLCSDTFEVHQLNLRRNSLSSRGTNDPSPVQLGWLDDLSRLVSLTTLDLSSNHLTAFPTSTVQLPNLQKLNLSSNCIQSIPTSIRLLRR
;
A
#
# COMPACT_ATOMS: atom_id res chain seq x y z
N MET A 1 -9.34 -5.25 28.16
CA MET A 1 -9.71 -6.64 27.83
C MET A 1 -8.65 -7.17 26.89
N GLU A 2 -7.58 -7.67 27.48
CA GLU A 2 -6.50 -8.39 26.80
C GLU A 2 -7.04 -9.64 26.12
N TRP A 3 -6.49 -9.99 24.96
CA TRP A 3 -6.51 -11.37 24.50
C TRP A 3 -5.06 -11.81 24.25
N LEU A 4 -4.46 -12.40 25.28
CA LEU A 4 -3.36 -13.34 25.13
C LEU A 4 -3.96 -14.71 24.79
N THR A 5 -3.62 -15.28 23.64
CA THR A 5 -3.71 -16.73 23.44
C THR A 5 -2.34 -17.31 23.14
N LYS A 6 -1.91 -18.15 24.09
CA LYS A 6 -0.69 -18.94 24.11
C LYS A 6 -0.49 -19.71 22.79
N SER A 7 0.69 -19.56 22.20
CA SER A 7 1.17 -20.45 21.14
C SER A 7 1.91 -21.64 21.75
N LYS A 8 1.39 -22.84 21.52
CA LYS A 8 2.10 -24.11 21.68
C LYS A 8 1.56 -25.10 20.65
N ALA A 9 2.23 -25.22 19.52
CA ALA A 9 2.38 -26.48 18.79
C ALA A 9 3.41 -26.33 17.67
N LYS A 10 4.36 -27.26 17.71
CA LYS A 10 5.37 -27.63 16.72
C LYS A 10 4.66 -28.50 15.70
N GLU A 11 4.72 -28.21 14.40
CA GLU A 11 4.75 -29.25 13.36
C GLU A 11 5.16 -28.68 12.00
N SER A 12 5.98 -29.47 11.32
CA SER A 12 6.51 -29.34 9.98
C SER A 12 5.42 -29.33 8.91
N GLY A 13 5.59 -28.53 7.86
CA GLY A 13 4.86 -28.71 6.62
C GLY A 13 4.54 -27.41 5.92
N LYS A 14 5.31 -27.12 4.88
CA LYS A 14 5.00 -26.28 3.71
C LYS A 14 3.51 -25.87 3.63
N ALA A 15 3.18 -24.68 4.12
CA ALA A 15 1.90 -24.05 3.88
C ALA A 15 2.17 -22.60 3.44
N LEU A 16 1.61 -22.24 2.30
CA LEU A 16 1.52 -20.87 1.83
C LEU A 16 0.74 -20.11 2.88
N GLU A 17 1.45 -19.35 3.71
CA GLU A 17 0.86 -18.53 4.75
C GLU A 17 0.25 -17.31 4.05
N THR A 18 -0.96 -17.49 3.50
CA THR A 18 -1.91 -16.40 3.30
C THR A 18 -2.29 -15.88 4.68
N THR A 19 -1.36 -15.13 5.30
CA THR A 19 -1.64 -14.30 6.45
C THR A 19 -2.72 -13.31 6.03
N GLU A 20 -3.94 -13.54 6.50
CA GLU A 20 -4.99 -12.54 6.51
C GLU A 20 -4.44 -11.29 7.20
N LEU A 21 -4.05 -10.31 6.39
CA LEU A 21 -3.63 -9.00 6.87
C LEU A 21 -4.87 -8.33 7.46
N THR A 22 -5.09 -8.54 8.76
CA THR A 22 -5.98 -7.69 9.53
C THR A 22 -5.39 -6.28 9.44
N VAL A 23 -6.06 -5.43 8.65
CA VAL A 23 -5.71 -4.00 8.52
C VAL A 23 -5.86 -3.40 9.92
N SER A 24 -4.75 -3.41 10.65
CA SER A 24 -4.71 -2.88 12.01
C SER A 24 -4.78 -1.37 11.85
N THR A 25 -5.92 -0.78 12.18
CA THR A 25 -6.04 0.67 12.30
C THR A 25 -5.10 1.10 13.41
N SER A 26 -3.93 1.63 13.03
CA SER A 26 -2.98 2.13 14.01
C SER A 26 -3.60 3.33 14.69
N ASN A 27 -3.81 3.21 16.00
CA ASN A 27 -4.26 4.29 16.88
C ASN A 27 -3.25 5.45 16.85
N ALA A 28 -3.40 6.38 15.91
CA ALA A 28 -2.73 7.67 15.94
C ALA A 28 -3.79 8.75 16.20
N HIS A 29 -3.86 9.17 17.46
CA HIS A 29 -4.47 10.40 17.97
C HIS A 29 -5.71 10.94 17.26
N LYS A 30 -6.85 10.74 17.92
CA LYS A 30 -8.16 11.30 17.62
C LYS A 30 -8.09 12.85 17.55
N THR A 31 -7.91 13.40 16.35
CA THR A 31 -8.11 14.83 16.07
C THR A 31 -9.21 14.98 15.01
N ASN A 32 -10.39 15.42 15.48
CA ASN A 32 -11.47 16.10 14.77
C ASN A 32 -11.52 15.98 13.21
N GLY A 33 -12.39 15.09 12.68
CA GLY A 33 -12.69 14.97 11.24
C GLY A 33 -12.11 13.73 10.54
N GLN A 34 -12.49 12.52 10.98
CA GLN A 34 -11.93 11.23 10.55
C GLN A 34 -11.89 11.06 9.02
N ARG A 35 -10.73 11.36 8.40
CA ARG A 35 -10.33 10.81 7.11
C ARG A 35 -9.81 9.40 7.38
N ASN A 36 -10.28 8.38 6.66
CA ASN A 36 -9.88 6.99 6.93
C ASN A 36 -8.38 6.81 6.66
N VAL A 37 -7.63 6.48 7.71
CA VAL A 37 -6.17 6.25 7.67
C VAL A 37 -5.90 4.75 7.76
N CYS A 38 -5.12 4.24 6.81
CA CYS A 38 -4.67 2.86 6.76
C CYS A 38 -3.14 2.81 6.85
N ASP A 39 -2.62 2.15 7.88
CA ASP A 39 -1.17 1.97 8.07
C ASP A 39 -0.77 0.51 7.82
N LEU A 40 0.02 0.32 6.77
CA LEU A 40 0.60 -0.95 6.34
C LEU A 40 2.13 -0.86 6.27
N SER A 41 2.73 0.03 7.05
CA SER A 41 4.18 0.22 7.07
C SER A 41 4.93 -0.92 7.75
N ASP A 42 6.16 -1.17 7.28
CA ASP A 42 7.09 -2.20 7.80
C ASP A 42 6.52 -3.64 7.80
N ARG A 43 5.60 -3.93 6.88
CA ARG A 43 4.95 -5.24 6.75
C ARG A 43 5.66 -6.17 5.76
N ARG A 44 6.82 -5.76 5.22
CA ARG A 44 7.59 -6.50 4.20
C ARG A 44 6.74 -6.88 2.97
N LEU A 45 5.75 -6.04 2.66
CA LEU A 45 4.81 -6.29 1.57
C LEU A 45 5.54 -6.21 0.23
N THR A 46 5.34 -7.23 -0.60
CA THR A 46 5.73 -7.22 -2.01
C THR A 46 4.60 -6.75 -2.92
N LEU A 47 3.35 -6.96 -2.47
CA LEU A 47 2.11 -6.58 -3.12
C LEU A 47 1.17 -5.92 -2.10
N LEU A 48 0.30 -5.04 -2.58
CA LEU A 48 -0.84 -4.52 -1.84
C LEU A 48 -1.90 -5.63 -1.64
N PRO A 49 -2.55 -5.69 -0.47
CA PRO A 49 -3.63 -6.64 -0.24
C PRO A 49 -4.85 -6.34 -1.11
N GLU A 50 -5.42 -7.36 -1.74
CA GLU A 50 -6.61 -7.23 -2.60
C GLU A 50 -7.83 -6.67 -1.86
N SER A 51 -7.93 -6.92 -0.55
CA SER A 51 -8.97 -6.36 0.30
C SER A 51 -8.97 -4.83 0.32
N LEU A 52 -7.81 -4.19 0.14
CA LEU A 52 -7.72 -2.73 0.01
C LEU A 52 -8.25 -2.25 -1.34
N LEU A 53 -8.06 -3.05 -2.39
CA LEU A 53 -8.38 -2.69 -3.76
C LEU A 53 -9.86 -2.96 -4.11
N CYS A 54 -10.46 -3.98 -3.50
CA CYS A 54 -11.82 -4.44 -3.78
C CYS A 54 -12.88 -3.93 -2.80
N SER A 55 -12.51 -3.19 -1.76
CA SER A 55 -13.49 -2.70 -0.79
C SER A 55 -14.19 -1.44 -1.30
N ASP A 56 -15.30 -1.59 -2.02
CA ASP A 56 -16.22 -0.50 -2.39
C ASP A 56 -16.78 0.30 -1.18
N THR A 57 -16.57 -0.21 0.05
CA THR A 57 -17.09 0.35 1.29
C THR A 57 -16.07 1.15 2.10
N PHE A 58 -14.78 1.11 1.74
CA PHE A 58 -13.71 1.73 2.51
C PHE A 58 -12.97 2.79 1.70
N GLU A 59 -13.41 4.04 1.84
CA GLU A 59 -12.73 5.18 1.22
C GLU A 59 -11.44 5.50 1.98
N VAL A 60 -10.33 4.84 1.63
CA VAL A 60 -9.03 5.13 2.25
C VAL A 60 -8.54 6.49 1.75
N HIS A 61 -8.37 7.42 2.68
CA HIS A 61 -7.91 8.77 2.39
C HIS A 61 -6.41 8.93 2.61
N GLN A 62 -5.86 8.19 3.56
CA GLN A 62 -4.43 8.20 3.86
C GLN A 62 -3.92 6.77 3.93
N LEU A 63 -2.87 6.47 3.17
CA LEU A 63 -2.28 5.15 3.10
C LEU A 63 -0.78 5.24 3.36
N ASN A 64 -0.34 4.52 4.39
CA ASN A 64 1.07 4.40 4.72
C ASN A 64 1.58 3.02 4.31
N LEU A 65 2.48 2.98 3.31
CA LEU A 65 3.15 1.80 2.79
C LEU A 65 4.67 1.89 2.98
N ARG A 66 5.11 2.74 3.92
CA ARG A 66 6.53 2.94 4.22
C ARG A 66 7.23 1.63 4.58
N ARG A 67 8.51 1.49 4.24
CA ARG A 67 9.34 0.32 4.60
C ARG A 67 8.73 -1.02 4.13
N ASN A 68 8.28 -1.04 2.88
CA ASN A 68 7.89 -2.27 2.20
C ASN A 68 8.80 -2.51 0.99
N SER A 69 8.53 -3.59 0.25
CA SER A 69 9.27 -4.00 -0.94
C SER A 69 8.32 -4.11 -2.14
N LEU A 70 7.44 -3.11 -2.29
CA LEU A 70 6.39 -3.12 -3.31
C LEU A 70 7.00 -3.13 -4.72
N SER A 71 6.40 -3.93 -5.59
CA SER A 71 6.82 -4.08 -6.99
C SER A 71 5.75 -3.57 -7.95
N SER A 72 6.18 -2.98 -9.07
CA SER A 72 5.31 -2.70 -10.22
C SER A 72 5.22 -3.94 -11.11
N ARG A 73 4.16 -4.02 -11.91
CA ARG A 73 3.97 -5.15 -12.82
C ARG A 73 5.10 -5.17 -13.85
N GLY A 74 5.86 -6.26 -13.88
CA GLY A 74 6.93 -6.45 -14.87
C GLY A 74 6.33 -6.71 -16.26
N THR A 75 6.97 -6.19 -17.31
CA THR A 75 6.55 -6.39 -18.71
C THR A 75 6.62 -7.85 -19.18
N ASN A 76 7.21 -8.74 -18.37
CA ASN A 76 7.48 -10.14 -18.71
C ASN A 76 6.63 -11.13 -17.91
N ASP A 77 5.69 -10.66 -17.07
CA ASP A 77 4.79 -11.54 -16.34
C ASP A 77 3.44 -11.66 -17.07
N PRO A 78 3.17 -12.79 -17.74
CA PRO A 78 1.96 -12.97 -18.54
C PRO A 78 0.72 -13.30 -17.69
N SER A 79 0.80 -13.32 -16.35
CA SER A 79 -0.37 -13.62 -15.52
C SER A 79 -1.27 -12.38 -15.43
N PRO A 80 -2.43 -12.33 -16.11
CA PRO A 80 -3.24 -11.12 -16.19
C PRO A 80 -4.08 -10.88 -14.93
N VAL A 81 -4.04 -11.81 -13.97
CA VAL A 81 -5.04 -11.95 -12.90
C VAL A 81 -4.53 -11.53 -11.52
N GLN A 82 -3.23 -11.32 -11.33
CA GLN A 82 -2.70 -10.95 -10.02
C GLN A 82 -2.98 -9.47 -9.73
N LEU A 83 -3.77 -9.21 -8.69
CA LEU A 83 -4.01 -7.88 -8.12
C LEU A 83 -3.01 -7.60 -6.98
N GLY A 84 -2.78 -6.32 -6.70
CA GLY A 84 -1.90 -5.90 -5.61
C GLY A 84 -0.60 -5.26 -6.08
N TRP A 85 -0.43 -5.01 -7.37
CA TRP A 85 0.75 -4.31 -7.85
C TRP A 85 0.67 -2.83 -7.48
N LEU A 86 1.83 -2.18 -7.48
CA LEU A 86 1.88 -0.72 -7.35
C LEU A 86 1.04 -0.01 -8.42
N ASP A 87 0.87 -0.66 -9.58
CA ASP A 87 0.03 -0.20 -10.68
C ASP A 87 -1.45 -0.13 -10.33
N ASP A 88 -1.93 -1.00 -9.42
CA ASP A 88 -3.33 -1.07 -8.98
C ASP A 88 -3.72 0.04 -7.99
N LEU A 89 -2.75 0.86 -7.56
CA LEU A 89 -3.02 2.01 -6.68
C LEU A 89 -4.06 2.97 -7.28
N SER A 90 -4.18 3.04 -8.60
CA SER A 90 -5.16 3.88 -9.30
C SER A 90 -6.62 3.58 -8.92
N ARG A 91 -6.89 2.39 -8.36
CA ARG A 91 -8.23 2.01 -7.85
C ARG A 91 -8.64 2.76 -6.59
N LEU A 92 -7.68 3.30 -5.81
CA LEU A 92 -7.94 4.00 -4.55
C LEU A 92 -8.31 5.47 -4.79
N VAL A 93 -9.45 5.71 -5.45
CA VAL A 93 -9.86 7.03 -5.95
C VAL A 93 -10.00 8.11 -4.86
N SER A 94 -10.31 7.72 -3.62
CA SER A 94 -10.46 8.65 -2.48
C SER A 94 -9.13 9.00 -1.79
N LEU A 95 -8.00 8.44 -2.25
CA LEU A 95 -6.71 8.64 -1.62
C LEU A 95 -6.21 10.08 -1.78
N THR A 96 -5.91 10.71 -0.65
CA THR A 96 -5.39 12.09 -0.57
C THR A 96 -3.93 12.14 -0.15
N THR A 97 -3.47 11.16 0.64
CA THR A 97 -2.10 11.07 1.15
C THR A 97 -1.58 9.66 0.98
N LEU A 98 -0.40 9.52 0.37
CA LEU A 98 0.28 8.25 0.15
C LEU A 98 1.74 8.35 0.59
N ASP A 99 2.14 7.46 1.50
CA ASP A 99 3.54 7.29 1.89
C ASP A 99 4.11 5.99 1.32
N LEU A 100 5.04 6.12 0.37
CA LEU A 100 5.81 5.02 -0.23
C LEU A 100 7.30 5.14 0.15
N SER A 101 7.62 5.88 1.21
CA SER A 101 9.01 6.10 1.62
C SER A 101 9.70 4.82 2.06
N SER A 102 11.02 4.79 1.95
CA SER A 102 11.83 3.63 2.33
C SER A 102 11.38 2.34 1.64
N ASN A 103 10.90 2.43 0.40
CA ASN A 103 10.75 1.27 -0.48
C ASN A 103 11.97 1.17 -1.40
N HIS A 104 12.07 0.09 -2.18
CA HIS A 104 13.16 -0.14 -3.13
C HIS A 104 12.76 0.23 -4.57
N LEU A 105 11.88 1.23 -4.73
CA LEU A 105 11.40 1.62 -6.06
C LEU A 105 12.53 2.24 -6.89
N THR A 106 12.79 1.66 -8.07
CA THR A 106 13.80 2.15 -9.02
C THR A 106 13.22 3.10 -10.07
N ALA A 107 11.92 2.97 -10.32
CA ALA A 107 11.15 3.81 -11.23
C ALA A 107 10.06 4.56 -10.47
N PHE A 108 9.65 5.71 -11.02
CA PHE A 108 8.53 6.46 -10.47
C PHE A 108 7.21 5.70 -10.69
N PRO A 109 6.35 5.56 -9.67
CA PRO A 109 5.08 4.86 -9.80
C PRO A 109 4.05 5.73 -10.52
N THR A 110 3.95 5.58 -11.85
CA THR A 110 3.02 6.38 -12.67
C THR A 110 1.55 6.21 -12.30
N SER A 111 1.15 5.10 -11.68
CA SER A 111 -0.24 4.97 -11.18
C SER A 111 -0.59 5.98 -10.08
N THR A 112 0.40 6.51 -9.36
CA THR A 112 0.15 7.58 -8.37
C THR A 112 -0.31 8.88 -9.02
N VAL A 113 0.05 9.15 -10.29
CA VAL A 113 -0.44 10.34 -11.01
C VAL A 113 -1.86 10.18 -11.54
N GLN A 114 -2.40 8.96 -11.53
CA GLN A 114 -3.78 8.67 -11.96
C GLN A 114 -4.78 8.85 -10.81
N LEU A 115 -4.31 9.08 -9.58
CA LEU A 115 -5.15 9.27 -8.41
C LEU A 115 -5.76 10.69 -8.42
N PRO A 116 -7.08 10.85 -8.60
CA PRO A 116 -7.71 12.14 -8.88
C PRO A 116 -7.71 13.11 -7.68
N ASN A 117 -7.59 12.57 -6.47
CA ASN A 117 -7.66 13.31 -5.21
C ASN A 117 -6.33 13.35 -4.44
N LEU A 118 -5.25 12.82 -5.01
CA LEU A 118 -3.96 12.75 -4.31
C LEU A 118 -3.34 14.14 -4.17
N GLN A 119 -3.10 14.55 -2.93
CA GLN A 119 -2.53 15.86 -2.56
C GLN A 119 -1.11 15.72 -2.03
N LYS A 120 -0.79 14.58 -1.40
CA LYS A 120 0.50 14.34 -0.76
C LYS A 120 1.04 12.97 -1.16
N LEU A 121 2.25 12.97 -1.72
CA LEU A 121 2.98 11.77 -2.10
C LEU A 121 4.39 11.82 -1.53
N ASN A 122 4.73 10.86 -0.67
CA ASN A 122 6.08 10.72 -0.12
C ASN A 122 6.80 9.54 -0.80
N LEU A 123 7.89 9.84 -1.51
CA LEU A 123 8.76 8.85 -2.18
C LEU A 123 10.19 8.88 -1.64
N SER A 124 10.42 9.50 -0.49
CA SER A 124 11.76 9.61 0.11
C SER A 124 12.39 8.24 0.39
N SER A 125 13.72 8.17 0.39
CA SER A 125 14.46 6.91 0.63
C SER A 125 14.07 5.77 -0.32
N ASN A 126 13.78 6.09 -1.59
CA ASN A 126 13.71 5.14 -2.70
C ASN A 126 14.91 5.30 -3.63
N CYS A 127 15.02 4.43 -4.64
CA CYS A 127 16.08 4.44 -5.66
C CYS A 127 15.61 5.00 -7.01
N ILE A 128 14.64 5.92 -7.00
CA ILE A 128 14.02 6.46 -8.21
C ILE A 128 15.05 7.31 -8.97
N GLN A 129 15.40 6.87 -10.18
CA GLN A 129 16.44 7.52 -10.98
C GLN A 129 15.95 8.76 -11.72
N SER A 130 14.67 8.80 -12.07
CA SER A 130 14.08 9.90 -12.83
C SER A 130 12.64 10.15 -12.41
N ILE A 131 12.26 11.43 -12.40
CA ILE A 131 10.88 11.85 -12.18
C ILE A 131 10.25 12.10 -13.56
N PRO A 132 9.13 11.44 -13.90
CA PRO A 132 8.52 11.57 -15.21
C PRO A 132 7.82 12.92 -15.33
N THR A 133 7.70 13.42 -16.56
CA THR A 133 6.98 14.67 -16.87
C THR A 133 5.50 14.59 -16.51
N SER A 134 4.95 13.39 -16.33
CA SER A 134 3.59 13.15 -15.86
C SER A 134 3.36 13.58 -14.41
N ILE A 135 4.40 13.87 -13.62
CA ILE A 135 4.26 14.43 -12.27
C ILE A 135 3.42 15.72 -12.25
N ARG A 136 3.42 16.48 -13.35
CA ARG A 136 2.59 17.69 -13.52
C ARG A 136 1.08 17.44 -13.50
N LEU A 137 0.66 16.18 -13.61
CA LEU A 137 -0.75 15.78 -13.52
C LEU A 137 -1.24 15.66 -12.08
N LEU A 138 -0.33 15.58 -11.09
CA LEU A 138 -0.71 15.64 -9.68
C LEU A 138 -1.30 17.02 -9.38
N ARG A 139 -2.52 17.00 -8.83
CA ARG A 139 -3.26 18.21 -8.50
C ARG A 139 -2.68 18.83 -7.22
N ARG A 140 -2.64 20.16 -7.20
CA ARG A 140 -2.14 20.96 -6.09
C ARG A 140 -3.21 21.20 -5.04
#